data_AF-A0AA43W855-F1
#
_entry.id   AF-A0AA43W855-F1
#
_cell.length_a   1.000
_cell.length_b   1.000
_cell.length_c   1.000
_cell.angle_alpha   90.00
_cell.angle_beta   90.00
_cell.angle_gamma   90.00
#
_symmetry.space_group_name_H-M   'P 1'
#
loop_
_entity.id
_entity.type
_entity.pdbx_description
1 polymer ?
#
loop_
_entity_poly.entity_id
_entity_poly.type
_entity_poly.pdbx_seq_one_letter_code
_entity_poly.pdbx_strand_id
1 'polypeptide(L)' 'MGKKNYGKSVKTRLLNLMNETGYKYMYLLARYFNERLLYRVSVSQYKDKFLLKGG' A
#
# COMPACT_ATOMS: atom_id res chain seq x y z
N MET A 1 -4.12 -24.84 11.61
CA MET A 1 -4.68 -23.57 11.10
C MET A 1 -3.74 -23.00 10.04
N GLY A 2 -4.20 -22.80 8.80
CA GLY A 2 -3.36 -22.35 7.69
C GLY A 2 -2.82 -20.93 7.89
N LYS A 3 -1.53 -20.72 7.61
CA LYS A 3 -0.86 -19.42 7.70
C LYS A 3 -1.58 -18.41 6.79
N LYS A 4 -2.19 -17.36 7.36
CA LYS A 4 -2.81 -16.28 6.57
C LYS A 4 -1.71 -15.56 5.77
N ASN A 5 -1.70 -15.78 4.46
CA ASN A 5 -0.77 -15.09 3.56
C ASN A 5 -1.34 -13.73 3.14
N TYR A 6 -1.07 -12.72 3.96
CA TYR A 6 -1.48 -11.34 3.69
C TYR A 6 -0.92 -10.80 2.37
N GLY A 7 0.31 -11.18 1.99
CA GLY A 7 0.92 -10.77 0.73
C GLY A 7 0.13 -11.27 -0.49
N LYS A 8 -0.31 -12.53 -0.47
CA LYS A 8 -1.18 -13.09 -1.51
C LYS A 8 -2.51 -12.35 -1.60
N SER A 9 -3.14 -12.06 -0.45
CA SER A 9 -4.42 -11.34 -0.41
C SER A 9 -4.31 -9.92 -0.98
N VAL A 10 -3.26 -9.17 -0.61
CA VAL A 10 -3.01 -7.81 -1.13
C VAL A 10 -2.76 -7.85 -2.63
N LYS A 11 -1.93 -8.78 -3.13
CA LYS A 11 -1.67 -8.94 -4.57
C LYS A 11 -2.96 -9.18 -5.35
N THR A 12 -3.81 -10.09 -4.88
CA THR A 12 -5.11 -10.36 -5.54
C THR A 12 -6.00 -9.12 -5.57
N ARG A 13 -6.07 -8.36 -4.47
CA ARG A 13 -6.88 -7.12 -4.44
C ARG A 13 -6.35 -6.06 -5.41
N LEU A 14 -5.04 -5.89 -5.53
CA LEU A 14 -4.43 -4.95 -6.48
C LEU A 14 -4.64 -5.38 -7.93
N LEU A 15 -4.61 -6.69 -8.23
CA LEU A 15 -4.92 -7.21 -9.56
C LEU A 15 -6.39 -7.01 -9.93
N ASN A 16 -7.32 -7.22 -8.98
CA ASN A 16 -8.74 -6.94 -9.22
C ASN A 16 -8.96 -5.44 -9.48
N LEU A 17 -8.32 -4.58 -8.69
CA LEU A 17 -8.41 -3.13 -8.87
C LEU A 17 -7.83 -2.66 -10.23
N MET A 18 -6.75 -3.29 -10.69
CA MET A 18 -6.20 -3.06 -12.04
C MET A 18 -7.26 -3.35 -13.11
N ASN A 19 -7.97 -4.49 -13.00
CA ASN A 19 -9.01 -4.87 -13.97
C ASN A 19 -10.23 -3.94 -13.93
N GLU A 20 -10.61 -3.44 -12.75
CA GLU A 20 -11.76 -2.55 -12.57
C GLU A 20 -11.48 -1.12 -13.04
N THR A 21 -10.27 -0.61 -12.81
CA THR A 21 -9.91 0.80 -13.04
C THR A 21 -9.15 1.05 -14.33
N GLY A 22 -8.54 0.01 -14.92
CA GLY A 22 -7.64 0.12 -16.07
C GLY A 22 -6.25 0.70 -15.74
N TYR A 23 -5.96 1.04 -14.49
CA TYR A 23 -4.63 1.52 -14.09
C TYR A 23 -3.58 0.42 -14.17
N LYS A 24 -2.35 0.77 -14.57
CA LYS A 24 -1.22 -0.17 -14.60
C LYS A 24 -0.95 -0.75 -13.21
N TYR A 25 -0.76 -2.06 -13.10
CA TYR A 25 -0.49 -2.74 -11.82
C TYR A 25 0.68 -2.13 -11.04
N MET A 26 1.79 -1.80 -11.70
CA MET A 26 2.96 -1.22 -11.02
C MET A 26 2.68 0.16 -10.42
N TYR A 27 1.82 0.96 -11.06
CA TYR A 27 1.37 2.22 -10.51
C TYR A 27 0.52 2.01 -9.25
N LEU A 28 -0.45 1.09 -9.30
CA LEU A 28 -1.27 0.73 -8.13
C LEU A 28 -0.44 0.18 -6.98
N LEU A 29 0.56 -0.66 -7.28
CA LEU A 29 1.46 -1.23 -6.30
C LEU A 29 2.30 -0.15 -5.58
N ALA A 30 2.91 0.76 -6.35
CA ALA A 30 3.70 1.85 -5.80
C ALA A 30 2.84 2.79 -4.95
N ARG A 31 1.65 3.14 -5.44
CA ARG A 31 0.68 3.97 -4.71
C ARG A 31 0.24 3.32 -3.40
N TYR A 32 -0.17 2.06 -3.45
CA TYR A 32 -0.53 1.30 -2.25
C TYR A 32 0.61 1.24 -1.23
N PHE A 33 1.85 1.02 -1.69
CA PHE A 33 3.01 1.00 -0.82
C PHE A 33 3.20 2.35 -0.11
N ASN A 34 3.16 3.45 -0.85
CA ASN A 34 3.31 4.80 -0.31
C ASN A 34 2.21 5.11 0.71
N GLU A 35 0.94 4.92 0.35
CA GLU A 35 -0.20 5.16 1.24
C GLU A 35 -0.10 4.31 2.52
N ARG A 36 0.27 3.03 2.39
CA ARG A 36 0.39 2.14 3.55
C ARG A 36 1.59 2.48 4.43
N LEU A 37 2.70 2.93 3.84
CA LEU A 37 3.86 3.41 4.58
C LEU A 37 3.52 4.67 5.36
N LEU A 38 2.94 5.68 4.70
CA LEU A 38 2.53 6.93 5.33
C LEU A 38 1.54 6.70 6.46
N TYR A 39 0.56 5.82 6.25
CA TYR A 39 -0.36 5.41 7.32
C TYR A 39 0.41 4.84 8.52
N ARG A 40 1.32 3.88 8.31
CA ARG A 40 2.09 3.26 9.41
C ARG A 40 2.92 4.30 10.17
N VAL A 41 3.52 5.25 9.47
CA VAL A 41 4.29 6.32 10.11
C VAL A 41 3.39 7.24 10.92
N SER A 42 2.21 7.60 10.40
CA SER A 42 1.26 8.50 11.08
C SER A 42 0.76 7.98 12.43
N VAL A 43 0.66 6.66 12.60
CA VAL A 43 0.24 6.01 13.85
C VAL A 43 1.41 5.53 14.71
N SER A 44 2.65 5.80 14.28
CA SER A 44 3.85 5.39 15.02
C SER A 44 4.29 6.47 16.01
N GLN A 45 5.18 6.08 16.92
CA GLN A 45 5.90 7.01 17.80
C GLN A 45 6.76 8.06 17.07
N TYR A 46 7.00 7.87 15.77
CA TYR A 46 7.83 8.76 14.94
C TYR A 46 7.01 9.76 14.11
N LYS A 47 5.68 9.82 14.30
CA LYS A 47 4.80 10.68 13.49
C LYS A 47 5.26 12.14 13.43
N ASP A 48 5.73 12.69 14.56
CA ASP A 48 6.16 14.09 14.67
C ASP A 48 7.59 14.31 14.16
N LYS A 49 8.32 13.22 13.86
CA LYS A 49 9.70 13.22 13.33
C LYS A 49 9.75 12.92 11.83
N PHE A 50 8.60 12.76 11.18
CA PHE A 50 8.52 12.45 9.77
C PHE A 50 7.77 13.55 9.02
N LEU A 51 8.48 14.25 8.13
CA LEU A 51 7.89 15.25 7.23
C LEU A 51 7.91 14.69 5.80
N LEU A 52 6.73 14.57 5.20
CA LEU A 52 6.60 14.26 3.78
C LEU A 52 6.84 15.54 2.96
N LYS A 53 7.72 15.47 1.96
CA LYS A 53 8.01 16.56 1.03
C LYS A 53 8.17 16.02 -0.40
N GLY A 54 8.06 16.92 -1.38
CA GLY A 54 8.30 16.64 -2.80
C GLY A 54 7.03 16.37 -3.61
N GLY A 55 7.25 16.15 -4.90
CA GLY A 55 6.32 15.77 -5.96
C GLY A 55 7.12 15.25 -7.15
#